data_AF-A0AA48HMQ3-F1
#
_entry.id   AF-A0AA48HMQ3-F1
#
_cell.length_a   1.000
_cell.length_b   1.000
_cell.length_c   1.000
_cell.angle_alpha   90.00
_cell.angle_beta   90.00
_cell.angle_gamma   90.00
#
_symmetry.space_group_name_H-M   'P 1'
#
loop_
_entity.id
_entity.type
_entity.pdbx_description
1 polymer ?
#
loop_
_entity_poly.entity_id
_entity_poly.type
_entity_poly.pdbx_seq_one_letter_code
_entity_poly.pdbx_strand_id
1 'polypeptide(L)' 'MVLKQLERLGLEIELRNIHQKQAYKKELINGGGRKTVPCLRIQLDMLNTAPEWMYESLDIIEYLKKHYDAGQN' A
#
# COMPACT_ATOMS: atom_id res chain seq x y z
N MET A 1 5.01 10.56 5.32
CA MET A 1 6.08 10.38 4.31
C MET A 1 5.58 9.55 3.13
N VAL A 2 4.93 8.40 3.35
CA VAL A 2 4.38 7.52 2.28
C VAL A 2 3.42 8.25 1.32
N LEU A 3 2.34 8.89 1.83
CA LEU A 3 1.36 9.59 0.96
C LEU A 3 2.03 10.64 0.06
N LYS A 4 2.97 11.40 0.61
CA LYS A 4 3.76 12.38 -0.14
C LYS A 4 4.63 11.73 -1.24
N GLN A 5 5.11 10.50 -1.04
CA GLN A 5 5.82 9.77 -2.09
C GLN A 5 4.88 9.34 -3.21
N LEU A 6 3.66 8.89 -2.89
CA LEU A 6 2.64 8.60 -3.90
C LEU A 6 2.35 9.82 -4.77
N GLU A 7 2.16 10.98 -4.14
CA GLU A 7 1.96 12.25 -4.85
C GLU A 7 3.18 12.62 -5.71
N ARG A 8 4.40 12.43 -5.20
CA ARG A 8 5.64 12.70 -5.96
C ARG A 8 5.81 11.78 -7.17
N LEU A 9 5.42 10.52 -7.04
CA LEU A 9 5.46 9.53 -8.11
C LEU A 9 4.28 9.66 -9.08
N GLY A 10 3.31 10.55 -8.79
CA GLY A 10 2.12 10.72 -9.61
C GLY A 10 1.22 9.48 -9.65
N LEU A 11 1.25 8.66 -8.59
CA LEU A 11 0.51 7.41 -8.55
C LEU A 11 -0.92 7.63 -8.06
N GLU A 12 -1.88 7.28 -8.91
CA GLU A 12 -3.29 7.21 -8.53
C GLU A 12 -3.57 5.87 -7.81
N ILE A 13 -3.30 5.85 -6.50
CA ILE A 13 -3.61 4.70 -5.63
C ILE A 13 -4.86 5.02 -4.79
N GLU A 14 -5.78 4.06 -4.70
CA GLU A 14 -6.95 4.16 -3.84
C GLU A 14 -6.55 4.22 -2.35
N LEU A 15 -6.78 5.37 -1.72
CA LEU A 15 -6.53 5.55 -0.29
C LEU A 15 -7.71 5.06 0.55
N ARG A 16 -7.54 3.88 1.17
CA ARG A 16 -8.55 3.29 2.05
C ARG A 16 -8.37 3.77 3.50
N ASN A 17 -9.12 4.80 3.88
CA ASN A 17 -9.06 5.32 5.25
C ASN A 17 -9.88 4.46 6.24
N ILE A 18 -9.16 3.68 7.07
CA ILE A 18 -9.76 2.79 8.09
C ILE A 18 -10.45 3.54 9.24
N HIS A 19 -10.19 4.84 9.43
CA HIS A 19 -10.85 5.67 10.44
C HIS A 19 -12.22 6.16 9.97
N GLN A 20 -12.39 6.36 8.66
CA GLN A 20 -13.66 6.81 8.08
C GLN A 20 -14.60 5.66 7.75
N LYS A 21 -14.08 4.53 7.24
CA LYS A 21 -14.91 3.34 6.94
C LYS A 21 -14.45 2.13 7.73
N GLN A 22 -15.33 1.65 8.59
CA GLN A 22 -15.08 0.46 9.39
C GLN A 22 -14.96 -0.82 8.53
N ALA A 23 -15.52 -0.82 7.32
CA ALA A 23 -15.35 -1.90 6.35
C ALA A 23 -13.87 -2.11 5.97
N TYR A 24 -13.15 -1.03 5.64
CA TYR A 24 -11.71 -1.11 5.33
C TYR A 24 -10.87 -1.58 6.52
N LYS A 25 -11.27 -1.20 7.73
CA LYS A 25 -10.65 -1.70 8.96
C LYS A 25 -10.82 -3.23 9.08
N LYS A 26 -12.01 -3.74 8.78
CA LYS A 26 -12.27 -5.19 8.81
C LYS A 26 -11.47 -5.91 7.73
N GLU A 27 -11.41 -5.39 6.51
CA GLU A 27 -10.58 -5.95 5.44
C GLU A 27 -9.10 -5.98 5.81
N LEU A 28 -8.56 -4.90 6.38
CA LEU A 28 -7.16 -4.83 6.83
C LEU A 28 -6.85 -5.89 7.89
N ILE A 29 -7.73 -6.04 8.88
CA ILE A 29 -7.55 -7.04 9.95
C ILE A 29 -7.72 -8.47 9.40
N ASN A 30 -8.68 -8.70 8.52
CA ASN A 30 -8.98 -10.03 8.00
C ASN A 30 -7.92 -10.49 6.98
N GLY A 31 -7.50 -9.61 6.07
CA GLY A 31 -6.50 -9.93 5.05
C GLY A 31 -5.06 -9.80 5.56
N GLY A 32 -4.75 -8.71 6.28
CA GLY A 32 -3.39 -8.42 6.72
C GLY A 32 -3.07 -8.85 8.15
N GLY A 33 -4.08 -9.19 8.96
CA GLY A 33 -3.90 -9.63 10.35
C GLY A 33 -3.60 -8.52 11.36
N ARG A 34 -3.24 -7.30 10.92
CA ARG A 34 -2.85 -6.20 11.81
C ARG A 34 -3.55 -4.90 11.46
N LYS A 35 -4.07 -4.21 12.48
CA LYS A 35 -4.69 -2.89 12.36
C LYS A 35 -3.68 -1.75 12.49
N THR A 36 -2.50 -1.90 11.89
CA THR A 36 -1.41 -0.92 11.98
C THR A 36 -1.31 -0.15 10.67
N VAL A 37 -1.15 1.17 10.76
CA VAL A 37 -0.96 2.06 9.61
C VAL A 37 0.37 2.83 9.77
N PRO A 38 1.04 3.22 8.67
CA PRO A 38 0.66 3.01 7.27
C PRO A 38 0.76 1.54 6.83
N CYS A 39 -0.10 1.12 5.90
CA CYS A 39 -0.04 -0.22 5.33
C CYS A 39 -0.30 -0.14 3.81
N LEU A 40 0.50 -0.87 3.03
CA LEU A 40 0.34 -1.02 1.60
C LEU A 40 -0.11 -2.45 1.30
N ARG A 41 -1.18 -2.59 0.50
CA ARG A 41 -1.64 -3.88 -0.02
C ARG A 41 -1.19 -4.01 -1.47
N ILE A 42 -0.39 -5.03 -1.75
CA ILE A 42 0.12 -5.32 -3.09
C ILE A 42 -0.64 -6.53 -3.61
N GLN A 43 -1.36 -6.36 -4.71
CA GLN A 43 -2.09 -7.44 -5.37
C GLN A 43 -1.37 -7.79 -6.67
N LEU A 44 -0.78 -8.99 -6.71
CA LEU A 44 -0.09 -9.51 -7.90
C LEU A 44 -1.11 -10.28 -8.74
N ASP A 45 -1.57 -9.68 -9.84
CA ASP A 45 -2.61 -10.26 -10.70
C ASP A 45 -2.15 -11.53 -11.45
N MET A 46 -0.83 -11.68 -11.64
CA MET A 46 -0.24 -12.74 -12.46
C MET A 46 -0.16 -14.12 -11.76
N LEU A 47 -0.34 -14.17 -10.45
CA LEU A 47 -0.29 -15.41 -9.68
C LEU A 47 -1.57 -15.47 -8.84
N ASN A 48 -2.24 -16.63 -8.78
CA ASN A 48 -3.37 -16.90 -7.85
C ASN A 48 -2.89 -16.92 -6.38
N THR A 49 -2.18 -15.87 -5.97
CA THR A 49 -1.54 -15.74 -4.67
C THR A 49 -2.29 -14.69 -3.87
N ALA A 50 -2.33 -14.90 -2.56
CA ALA A 50 -2.91 -13.95 -1.64
C ALA A 50 -2.22 -12.57 -1.76
N PRO A 51 -2.97 -11.47 -1.55
CA PRO A 51 -2.38 -10.13 -1.55
C PRO A 51 -1.33 -10.01 -0.44
N GLU A 52 -0.20 -9.40 -0.77
CA GLU A 52 0.87 -9.14 0.18
C GLU A 52 0.59 -7.83 0.94
N TRP A 53 0.83 -7.83 2.24
CA TRP A 53 0.60 -6.69 3.11
C TRP A 53 1.91 -6.22 3.72
N MET A 54 2.24 -4.95 3.47
CA MET A 54 3.46 -4.32 3.94
C MET A 54 3.10 -3.23 4.96
N TYR A 55 3.74 -3.23 6.13
CA TYR A 55 3.42 -2.32 7.23
C TYR A 55 4.53 -1.31 7.53
N GLU A 56 5.76 -1.61 7.10
CA GLU A 56 6.92 -0.78 7.39
C GLU A 56 6.96 0.42 6.44
N SER A 57 6.82 1.62 7.00
CA SER A 57 6.75 2.84 6.20
C SER A 57 7.97 3.09 5.30
N LEU A 58 9.16 2.63 5.71
CA LEU A 58 10.38 2.70 4.92
C LEU A 58 10.34 1.72 3.75
N ASP A 59 10.03 0.45 4.01
CA ASP A 59 9.84 -0.59 2.98
C ASP A 59 8.79 -0.17 1.96
N ILE A 60 7.66 0.40 2.39
CA ILE A 60 6.61 0.91 1.49
C ILE A 60 7.20 1.96 0.55
N ILE A 61 8.00 2.90 1.07
CA ILE A 61 8.60 3.96 0.26
C ILE A 61 9.61 3.37 -0.73
N GLU A 62 10.49 2.49 -0.27
CA GLU A 62 11.51 1.87 -1.12
C GLU A 62 10.88 0.96 -2.17
N TYR A 63 9.79 0.25 -1.84
CA TYR A 63 8.99 -0.54 -2.78
C TYR A 63 8.37 0.35 -3.85
N LEU A 64 7.66 1.41 -3.43
CA LEU A 64 7.04 2.36 -4.35
C LEU A 64 8.07 2.99 -5.27
N LYS A 65 9.24 3.36 -4.74
CA LYS A 65 10.32 3.85 -5.58
C LYS A 65 10.81 2.79 -6.55
N LYS A 66 11.19 1.61 -6.07
CA LYS A 66 11.75 0.57 -6.93
C LYS A 66 10.80 0.15 -8.06
N HIS A 67 9.49 0.15 -7.81
CA HIS A 67 8.49 -0.27 -8.77
C HIS A 67 7.95 0.87 -9.65
N TYR A 68 7.92 2.11 -9.15
CA TYR A 68 7.25 3.23 -9.81
C TYR A 68 8.08 4.52 -9.90
N ASP A 69 9.21 4.66 -9.19
CA ASP A 69 10.25 5.64 -9.49
C ASP A 69 10.92 5.20 -10.79
N ALA A 70 10.17 5.37 -11.89
CA ALA A 70 10.71 5.47 -13.21
C ALA A 70 11.51 6.78 -13.23
N GLY A 71 12.74 6.72 -12.71
CA GLY A 71 13.76 7.65 -13.12
C GLY A 71 13.75 7.66 -14.64
N GLN A 72 13.30 8.78 -15.20
CA GLN A 72 13.39 9.14 -16.61
C GLN A 72 14.74 8.65 -17.14
N ASN A 73 14.70 7.63 -17.99
CA ASN A 73 15.66 7.47 -19.05
C ASN A 73 14.92 7.26 -20.36
#